data_AF-A0A2R4FV08-F1
#
_entry.id   AF-A0A2R4FV08-F1
#
_cell.length_a   1.000
_cell.length_b   1.000
_cell.length_c   1.000
_cell.angle_alpha   90.00
_cell.angle_beta   90.00
_cell.angle_gamma   90.00
#
_symmetry.space_group_name_H-M   'P 1'
#
loop_
_entity.id
_entity.type
_entity.pdbx_description
1 polymer ?
#
loop_
_entity_poly.entity_id
_entity_poly.type
_entity_poly.pdbx_seq_one_letter_code
_entity_poly.pdbx_strand_id
1 'polypeptide(L)'
;MRWENLRSAPPDSGPPPGAAPAAPPLPLALPGATVRTFDTPDFAGMTFYEVHAKSIINRVPGASRVPFQWTINPYRGCSHACAYCLAGDTAILLADGRTRPLSELRIGDQIYGTVAQGNHRRYVRTEVLAHWSTVKPAYRIVLADGTELTASGDHRFLTPRGWKHVVGAPPGEPPRPYLAITDSLVGTGRATPGPADLPAGGLDGTILGGRAVLRIRRIEPLNQDLQLYDITTGTGDFVANGVVSHNCFARGTHTYLDLDPGRDFDSKVVVKVNAGELVRRELAAPRWSGEHVAMGTNVDCYQRAEGRYRLMPPILTALRDFANPFSILTKGTLILRDLPLLQQAATVTRVGISMSVGFVDERMWRAVESGTPSPRRRLDAVRRLTDAGFPVGVLMAPILPGLTDSDESIEETVAAIAAAGAVSVTPLPLHLRPGAREWYASWLGREFPQLVPRYRSLYGRGSYLPQAYQRELTARVRMAARRHGLHRSEPGEARQVPAPAPTPAVEQLTLL
;
A
#
# COMPACT_ATOMS: atom_id res chain seq x y z
N MET A 1 -17.03 5.11 4.83
CA MET A 1 -17.28 6.27 3.95
C MET A 1 -18.32 5.83 2.93
N ARG A 2 -19.44 6.56 2.78
CA ARG A 2 -20.57 6.19 1.90
C ARG A 2 -20.38 6.72 0.47
N TRP A 3 -20.82 5.96 -0.52
CA TRP A 3 -20.33 5.96 -1.92
C TRP A 3 -21.26 6.56 -2.98
N GLU A 4 -22.35 7.24 -2.59
CA GLU A 4 -23.40 7.69 -3.53
C GLU A 4 -23.08 9.00 -4.28
N ASN A 5 -21.81 9.39 -4.37
CA ASN A 5 -21.40 10.77 -4.63
C ASN A 5 -20.57 11.00 -5.91
N LEU A 6 -20.91 10.38 -7.04
CA LEU A 6 -20.34 10.70 -8.38
C LEU A 6 -21.42 11.17 -9.38
N ARG A 7 -21.12 12.17 -10.24
CA ARG A 7 -21.98 12.61 -11.37
C ARG A 7 -21.23 12.34 -12.69
N SER A 8 -22.00 12.07 -13.74
CA SER A 8 -21.58 12.08 -15.14
C SER A 8 -21.19 13.51 -15.59
N ALA A 9 -20.15 13.62 -16.41
CA ALA A 9 -19.72 14.87 -17.03
C ALA A 9 -20.73 15.35 -18.10
N PRO A 10 -20.86 16.66 -18.36
CA PRO A 10 -21.52 17.18 -19.55
C PRO A 10 -20.63 17.01 -20.80
N PRO A 11 -21.20 16.94 -22.01
CA PRO A 11 -20.43 16.68 -23.23
C PRO A 11 -19.64 17.91 -23.71
N ASP A 12 -18.49 17.60 -24.32
CA ASP A 12 -17.63 18.38 -25.24
C ASP A 12 -16.57 19.38 -24.73
N SER A 13 -15.31 19.00 -24.97
CA SER A 13 -14.45 19.66 -25.97
C SER A 13 -13.39 18.64 -26.48
N GLY A 14 -13.22 18.55 -27.81
CA GLY A 14 -12.52 17.45 -28.51
C GLY A 14 -11.02 17.28 -28.18
N PRO A 15 -10.42 16.13 -28.57
CA PRO A 15 -9.05 15.77 -28.19
C PRO A 15 -8.00 16.51 -29.05
N PRO A 16 -6.86 16.96 -28.47
CA PRO A 16 -5.70 17.37 -29.26
C PRO A 16 -4.99 16.13 -29.87
N PRO A 17 -4.27 16.28 -31.00
CA PRO A 17 -3.77 15.15 -31.78
C PRO A 17 -2.49 14.52 -31.19
N GLY A 18 -2.47 13.19 -31.12
CA GLY A 18 -1.33 12.38 -30.69
C GLY A 18 -1.81 11.06 -30.06
N ALA A 19 -2.17 10.08 -30.90
CA ALA A 19 -2.79 8.83 -30.47
C ALA A 19 -1.83 7.95 -29.64
N ALA A 20 -2.05 7.92 -28.33
CA ALA A 20 -1.61 6.86 -27.43
C ALA A 20 -2.48 5.60 -27.65
N PRO A 21 -1.99 4.38 -27.30
CA PRO A 21 -2.78 3.16 -27.44
C PRO A 21 -4.12 3.25 -26.69
N ALA A 22 -5.13 2.54 -27.19
CA ALA A 22 -6.52 2.61 -26.73
C ALA A 22 -6.63 2.59 -25.20
N ALA A 23 -7.24 3.63 -24.64
CA ALA A 23 -7.45 3.77 -23.20
C ALA A 23 -8.18 2.53 -22.64
N PRO A 24 -7.72 1.94 -21.53
CA PRO A 24 -8.39 0.78 -20.94
C PRO A 24 -9.82 1.14 -20.53
N PRO A 25 -10.77 0.18 -20.59
CA PRO A 25 -12.16 0.43 -20.28
C PRO A 25 -12.34 0.92 -18.84
N LEU A 26 -13.31 1.82 -18.65
CA LEU A 26 -13.64 2.42 -17.36
C LEU A 26 -14.25 1.38 -16.41
N PRO A 27 -13.83 1.33 -15.13
CA PRO A 27 -14.51 0.55 -14.10
C PRO A 27 -15.96 1.00 -13.96
N LEU A 28 -16.88 0.04 -13.82
CA LEU A 28 -18.32 0.29 -13.70
C LEU A 28 -18.67 1.17 -12.48
N ALA A 29 -17.94 1.03 -11.38
CA ALA A 29 -18.03 1.90 -10.20
C ALA A 29 -17.44 3.32 -10.36
N LEU A 30 -16.83 3.64 -11.50
CA LEU A 30 -16.31 4.98 -11.84
C LEU A 30 -16.97 5.55 -13.12
N PRO A 31 -18.30 5.66 -13.17
CA PRO A 31 -19.00 6.16 -14.35
C PRO A 31 -18.59 7.61 -14.64
N GLY A 32 -18.14 7.87 -15.88
CA GLY A 32 -17.72 9.20 -16.32
C GLY A 32 -16.30 9.61 -15.92
N ALA A 33 -15.46 8.69 -15.42
CA ALA A 33 -14.04 9.00 -15.23
C ALA A 33 -13.32 9.16 -16.58
N THR A 34 -12.26 9.96 -16.61
CA THR A 34 -11.34 10.04 -17.75
C THR A 34 -10.12 9.17 -17.45
N VAL A 35 -9.77 8.27 -18.37
CA VAL A 35 -8.61 7.39 -18.21
C VAL A 35 -7.38 8.07 -18.80
N ARG A 36 -6.29 8.15 -18.04
CA ARG A 36 -4.99 8.64 -18.53
C ARG A 36 -3.87 7.65 -18.27
N THR A 37 -2.91 7.63 -19.17
CA THR A 37 -1.59 7.00 -19.01
C THR A 37 -0.52 8.03 -19.36
N PHE A 38 0.69 7.87 -18.81
CA PHE A 38 1.80 8.78 -19.11
C PHE A 38 3.04 7.97 -19.51
N ASP A 39 3.62 8.32 -20.66
CA ASP A 39 4.78 7.63 -21.24
C ASP A 39 6.12 8.15 -20.68
N THR A 40 6.19 8.34 -19.36
CA THR A 40 7.41 8.77 -18.65
C THR A 40 7.91 7.64 -17.75
N PRO A 41 9.25 7.46 -17.59
CA PRO A 41 9.80 6.40 -16.74
C PRO A 41 9.19 6.33 -15.33
N ASP A 42 8.86 7.48 -14.73
CA ASP A 42 8.30 7.58 -13.38
C ASP A 42 6.85 7.05 -13.24
N PHE A 43 6.13 6.90 -14.37
CA PHE A 43 4.72 6.49 -14.45
C PHE A 43 4.49 5.34 -15.43
N ALA A 44 5.55 4.68 -15.90
CA ALA A 44 5.46 3.58 -16.84
C ALA A 44 4.58 2.46 -16.27
N GLY A 45 3.59 2.03 -17.05
CA GLY A 45 2.62 1.01 -16.65
C GLY A 45 1.55 1.49 -15.67
N MET A 46 1.51 2.78 -15.32
CA MET A 46 0.45 3.38 -14.52
C MET A 46 -0.69 3.94 -15.38
N THR A 47 -1.91 3.74 -14.89
CA THR A 47 -3.17 4.30 -15.34
C THR A 47 -3.72 5.20 -14.23
N PHE A 48 -4.29 6.32 -14.62
CA PHE A 48 -4.93 7.26 -13.73
C PHE A 48 -6.39 7.38 -14.10
N TYR A 49 -7.26 7.26 -13.11
CA TYR A 49 -8.70 7.44 -13.27
C TYR A 49 -9.07 8.80 -12.73
N GLU A 50 -9.19 9.76 -13.63
CA GLU A 50 -9.61 11.12 -13.32
C GLU A 50 -11.11 11.16 -13.09
N VAL A 51 -11.52 11.45 -11.86
CA VAL A 51 -12.92 11.48 -11.47
C VAL A 51 -13.30 12.88 -11.01
N HIS A 52 -14.54 13.28 -11.33
CA HIS A 52 -15.17 14.42 -10.68
C HIS A 52 -15.93 13.93 -9.45
N ALA A 53 -15.38 14.18 -8.27
CA ALA A 53 -16.03 13.83 -7.02
C ALA A 53 -17.19 14.81 -6.73
N LYS A 54 -18.28 14.36 -6.08
CA LYS A 54 -19.28 15.29 -5.54
C LYS A 54 -18.81 15.94 -4.24
N SER A 55 -17.94 15.27 -3.47
CA SER A 55 -17.40 15.84 -2.23
C SER A 55 -15.96 15.39 -1.92
N ILE A 56 -15.22 16.24 -1.19
CA ILE A 56 -13.80 16.01 -0.87
C ILE A 56 -13.47 16.08 0.63
N ILE A 57 -14.20 16.86 1.44
CA ILE A 57 -13.99 16.96 2.88
C ILE A 57 -14.82 15.86 3.56
N ASN A 58 -14.12 14.85 4.10
CA ASN A 58 -14.73 13.65 4.64
C ASN A 58 -14.65 13.62 6.16
N ARG A 59 -15.77 13.28 6.81
CA ARG A 59 -15.77 13.05 8.26
C ARG A 59 -15.09 11.73 8.59
N VAL A 60 -14.18 11.77 9.54
CA VAL A 60 -13.52 10.58 10.08
C VAL A 60 -14.53 9.81 10.97
N PRO A 61 -14.66 8.48 10.83
CA PRO A 61 -15.55 7.71 11.68
C PRO A 61 -15.20 7.87 13.16
N GLY A 62 -16.20 8.08 14.03
CA GLY A 62 -15.99 8.36 15.46
C GLY A 62 -15.30 7.24 16.26
N ALA A 63 -15.26 6.01 15.72
CA ALA A 63 -14.50 4.90 16.30
C ALA A 63 -12.97 5.03 16.07
N SER A 64 -12.52 5.98 15.23
CA SER A 64 -11.11 6.18 14.92
C SER A 64 -10.44 6.99 16.03
N ARG A 65 -9.32 6.50 16.55
CA ARG A 65 -8.56 7.14 17.65
C ARG A 65 -7.60 8.25 17.18
N VAL A 66 -7.96 8.97 16.12
CA VAL A 66 -7.13 10.05 15.56
C VAL A 66 -7.60 11.41 16.09
N PRO A 67 -6.70 12.40 16.23
CA PRO A 67 -7.02 13.67 16.90
C PRO A 67 -7.80 14.67 16.04
N PHE A 68 -8.27 14.27 14.86
CA PHE A 68 -8.96 15.13 13.90
C PHE A 68 -10.28 14.50 13.43
N GLN A 69 -11.24 15.35 13.07
CA GLN A 69 -12.58 14.92 12.68
C GLN A 69 -12.83 14.94 11.18
N TRP A 70 -11.98 15.63 10.41
CA TRP A 70 -12.16 15.83 8.98
C TRP A 70 -10.88 15.54 8.21
N THR A 71 -11.02 15.05 6.98
CA THR A 71 -9.89 14.73 6.12
C THR A 71 -10.15 14.99 4.63
N ILE A 72 -9.10 15.39 3.91
CA ILE A 72 -9.08 15.50 2.45
C ILE A 72 -8.16 14.39 1.91
N ASN A 73 -8.67 13.63 0.94
CA ASN A 73 -7.91 12.61 0.22
C ASN A 73 -8.10 12.81 -1.29
N PRO A 74 -7.15 13.48 -1.98
CA PRO A 74 -7.24 13.77 -3.41
C PRO A 74 -6.97 12.54 -4.29
N TYR A 75 -6.24 11.56 -3.75
CA TYR A 75 -5.86 10.32 -4.45
C TYR A 75 -6.43 9.06 -3.76
N ARG A 76 -6.54 7.99 -4.54
CA ARG A 76 -6.72 6.61 -4.05
C ARG A 76 -5.88 5.65 -4.88
N GLY A 77 -5.24 4.67 -4.24
CA GLY A 77 -4.17 3.89 -4.87
C GLY A 77 -2.81 4.50 -4.57
N CYS A 78 -1.76 3.68 -4.61
CA CYS A 78 -0.43 4.05 -4.15
C CYS A 78 0.62 3.57 -5.15
N SER A 79 1.26 4.51 -5.82
CA SER A 79 2.29 4.25 -6.85
C SER A 79 3.57 3.54 -6.35
N HIS A 80 3.63 3.14 -5.07
CA HIS A 80 4.84 2.60 -4.43
C HIS A 80 5.10 1.08 -4.68
N ALA A 81 4.15 0.34 -5.29
CA ALA A 81 4.20 -0.93 -6.09
C ALA A 81 4.96 -2.22 -5.64
N CYS A 82 4.30 -3.41 -5.61
CA CYS A 82 4.94 -4.74 -5.40
C CYS A 82 4.27 -5.92 -6.19
N ALA A 83 4.97 -6.74 -7.02
CA ALA A 83 4.36 -7.71 -8.00
C ALA A 83 4.98 -9.15 -8.12
N TYR A 84 4.20 -10.17 -8.55
CA TYR A 84 4.58 -11.58 -8.88
C TYR A 84 3.75 -12.07 -10.10
N CYS A 85 4.27 -12.68 -11.20
CA CYS A 85 3.45 -13.01 -12.41
C CYS A 85 3.86 -14.29 -13.20
N LEU A 86 2.93 -14.88 -13.96
CA LEU A 86 3.01 -16.11 -14.81
C LEU A 86 2.53 -15.88 -16.25
N ALA A 87 2.85 -16.73 -17.23
CA ALA A 87 2.31 -16.56 -18.60
C ALA A 87 0.81 -16.87 -18.69
N GLY A 88 0.11 -16.25 -19.64
CA GLY A 88 -1.34 -16.35 -19.78
C GLY A 88 -1.85 -17.75 -20.12
N ASP A 89 -1.05 -18.53 -20.86
CA ASP A 89 -1.33 -19.92 -21.22
C ASP A 89 -1.13 -20.91 -20.05
N THR A 90 -0.67 -20.45 -18.88
CA THR A 90 -0.48 -21.30 -17.70
C THR A 90 -1.82 -21.88 -17.24
N ALA A 91 -1.94 -23.20 -17.21
CA ALA A 91 -3.16 -23.91 -16.86
C ALA A 91 -3.42 -23.87 -15.34
N ILE A 92 -4.53 -23.26 -14.92
CA ILE A 92 -4.90 -23.16 -13.50
C ILE A 92 -5.92 -24.24 -13.16
N LEU A 93 -5.69 -24.95 -12.04
CA LEU A 93 -6.56 -26.03 -11.60
C LEU A 93 -7.86 -25.50 -10.98
N LEU A 94 -8.98 -25.74 -11.66
CA LEU A 94 -10.32 -25.41 -11.21
C LEU A 94 -10.78 -26.37 -10.11
N ALA A 95 -11.75 -25.93 -9.30
CA ALA A 95 -12.31 -26.73 -8.20
C ALA A 95 -12.98 -28.05 -8.66
N ASP A 96 -13.38 -28.12 -9.93
CA ASP A 96 -13.99 -29.30 -10.57
C ASP A 96 -12.96 -30.27 -11.19
N GLY A 97 -11.67 -29.99 -11.07
CA GLY A 97 -10.57 -30.79 -11.61
C GLY A 97 -10.14 -30.44 -13.02
N ARG A 98 -10.92 -29.65 -13.77
CA ARG A 98 -10.49 -29.17 -15.07
C ARG A 98 -9.41 -28.10 -14.90
N THR A 99 -8.77 -27.75 -16.01
CA THR A 99 -7.89 -26.58 -16.05
C THR A 99 -8.44 -25.53 -17.00
N ARG A 100 -8.06 -24.28 -16.73
CA ARG A 100 -8.30 -23.13 -17.61
C ARG A 100 -7.02 -22.31 -17.73
N PRO A 101 -6.66 -21.81 -18.92
CA PRO A 101 -5.55 -20.85 -19.04
C PRO A 101 -5.74 -19.68 -18.09
N LEU A 102 -4.66 -19.24 -17.46
CA LEU A 102 -4.64 -18.12 -16.52
C LEU A 102 -5.28 -16.88 -17.13
N SER A 103 -4.96 -16.57 -18.39
CA SER A 103 -5.53 -15.44 -19.14
C SER A 103 -7.04 -15.53 -19.37
N GLU A 104 -7.64 -16.70 -19.22
CA GLU A 104 -9.07 -16.96 -19.42
C GLU A 104 -9.86 -17.06 -18.10
N LEU A 105 -9.19 -17.00 -16.95
CA LEU A 105 -9.86 -16.99 -15.65
C LEU A 105 -10.67 -15.70 -15.43
N ARG A 106 -11.78 -15.86 -14.71
CA ARG A 106 -12.70 -14.80 -14.33
C ARG A 106 -12.78 -14.71 -12.82
N ILE A 107 -13.05 -13.51 -12.33
CA ILE A 107 -13.40 -13.28 -10.92
C ILE A 107 -14.63 -14.15 -10.58
N GLY A 108 -14.59 -14.83 -9.45
CA GLY A 108 -15.63 -15.78 -9.03
C GLY A 108 -15.35 -17.24 -9.41
N ASP A 109 -14.42 -17.50 -10.32
CA ASP A 109 -14.03 -18.88 -10.65
C ASP A 109 -13.52 -19.58 -9.38
N GLN A 110 -14.04 -20.80 -9.15
CA GLN A 110 -13.59 -21.64 -8.05
C GLN A 110 -12.38 -22.45 -8.50
N ILE A 111 -11.26 -22.32 -7.80
CA ILE A 111 -9.99 -22.96 -8.08
C ILE A 111 -9.42 -23.62 -6.82
N TYR A 112 -8.33 -24.37 -6.98
CA TYR A 112 -7.58 -24.89 -5.84
C TYR A 112 -6.44 -23.97 -5.43
N GLY A 113 -6.44 -23.62 -4.14
CA GLY A 113 -5.31 -23.09 -3.40
C GLY A 113 -4.90 -24.08 -2.30
N THR A 114 -4.11 -23.62 -1.34
CA THR A 114 -3.61 -24.46 -0.26
C THR A 114 -3.57 -23.75 1.09
N VAL A 115 -3.75 -24.48 2.17
CA VAL A 115 -3.62 -23.98 3.54
C VAL A 115 -2.69 -24.87 4.35
N ALA A 116 -1.92 -24.27 5.26
CA ALA A 116 -1.10 -25.03 6.19
C ALA A 116 -1.96 -25.51 7.37
N GLN A 117 -1.94 -26.82 7.65
CA GLN A 117 -2.63 -27.43 8.78
C GLN A 117 -1.69 -28.42 9.48
N GLY A 118 -1.19 -28.05 10.66
CA GLY A 118 -0.15 -28.81 11.37
C GLY A 118 1.15 -28.85 10.57
N ASN A 119 1.74 -30.04 10.42
CA ASN A 119 2.99 -30.25 9.66
C ASN A 119 2.78 -30.42 8.15
N HIS A 120 1.55 -30.29 7.66
CA HIS A 120 1.21 -30.57 6.27
C HIS A 120 0.49 -29.37 5.66
N ARG A 121 0.62 -29.18 4.35
CA ARG A 121 -0.30 -28.34 3.57
C ARG A 121 -1.43 -29.20 3.03
N ARG A 122 -2.60 -28.62 2.84
CA ARG A 122 -3.74 -29.28 2.19
C ARG A 122 -4.29 -28.41 1.08
N TYR A 123 -4.75 -29.03 0.01
CA TYR A 123 -5.52 -28.33 -1.01
C TYR A 123 -6.86 -27.89 -0.43
N VAL A 124 -7.29 -26.68 -0.76
CA VAL A 124 -8.63 -26.19 -0.44
C VAL A 124 -9.22 -25.43 -1.62
N ARG A 125 -10.54 -25.48 -1.76
CA ARG A 125 -11.24 -24.63 -2.72
C ARG A 125 -11.12 -23.16 -2.32
N THR A 126 -10.88 -22.31 -3.30
CA THR A 126 -10.80 -20.87 -3.13
C THR A 126 -11.33 -20.17 -4.37
N GLU A 127 -11.70 -18.91 -4.22
CA GLU A 127 -12.25 -18.10 -5.30
C GLU A 127 -11.17 -17.22 -5.91
N VAL A 128 -11.20 -17.05 -7.23
CA VAL A 128 -10.46 -15.99 -7.92
C VAL A 128 -11.08 -14.65 -7.54
N LEU A 129 -10.37 -13.88 -6.72
CA LEU A 129 -10.79 -12.57 -6.24
C LEU A 129 -10.40 -11.44 -7.19
N ALA A 130 -9.38 -11.67 -8.01
CA ALA A 130 -8.92 -10.72 -9.02
C ALA A 130 -8.02 -11.39 -10.06
N HIS A 131 -7.90 -10.76 -11.23
CA HIS A 131 -7.10 -11.24 -12.35
C HIS A 131 -6.55 -10.05 -13.16
N TRP A 132 -5.25 -10.01 -13.43
CA TRP A 132 -4.61 -8.93 -14.17
C TRP A 132 -3.40 -9.42 -14.97
N SER A 133 -2.94 -8.63 -15.95
CA SER A 133 -1.70 -8.88 -16.68
C SER A 133 -0.55 -7.95 -16.27
N THR A 134 0.67 -8.02 -16.82
CA THR A 134 1.74 -7.01 -16.80
C THR A 134 2.81 -7.44 -17.80
N VAL A 135 3.65 -6.52 -18.28
CA VAL A 135 4.74 -6.84 -19.22
C VAL A 135 6.08 -6.73 -18.50
N LYS A 136 6.87 -7.81 -18.45
CA LYS A 136 8.20 -7.82 -17.81
C LYS A 136 9.06 -9.01 -18.28
N PRO A 137 10.38 -9.00 -17.99
CA PRO A 137 11.26 -10.10 -18.35
C PRO A 137 10.77 -11.43 -17.79
N ALA A 138 10.65 -12.42 -18.68
CA ALA A 138 10.15 -13.74 -18.37
C ALA A 138 11.23 -14.81 -18.42
N TYR A 139 11.02 -15.85 -17.64
CA TYR A 139 11.90 -17.01 -17.51
C TYR A 139 11.08 -18.27 -17.74
N ARG A 140 11.65 -19.23 -18.46
CA ARG A 140 11.09 -20.58 -18.61
C ARG A 140 11.70 -21.49 -17.55
N ILE A 141 10.86 -22.21 -16.83
CA ILE A 141 11.22 -23.26 -15.88
C ILE A 141 10.72 -24.59 -16.46
N VAL A 142 11.61 -25.55 -16.64
CA VAL A 142 11.30 -26.89 -17.15
C VAL A 142 11.47 -27.89 -16.01
N LEU A 143 10.45 -28.70 -15.76
CA LEU A 143 10.45 -29.76 -14.74
C LEU A 143 10.73 -31.13 -15.35
N ALA A 144 11.13 -32.08 -14.51
CA ALA A 144 11.55 -33.41 -14.95
C ALA A 144 10.42 -34.26 -15.57
N ASP A 145 9.16 -33.94 -15.31
CA ASP A 145 7.99 -34.58 -15.92
C ASP A 145 7.58 -33.94 -17.28
N GLY A 146 8.36 -32.95 -17.74
CA GLY A 146 8.10 -32.19 -18.96
C GLY A 146 7.14 -31.01 -18.78
N THR A 147 6.75 -30.67 -17.54
CA THR A 147 6.00 -29.44 -17.28
C THR A 147 6.87 -28.22 -17.58
N GLU A 148 6.32 -27.27 -18.34
CA GLU A 148 6.93 -25.96 -18.56
C GLU A 148 6.12 -24.86 -17.87
N LEU A 149 6.82 -23.95 -17.21
CA LEU A 149 6.26 -22.76 -16.57
C LEU A 149 6.97 -21.55 -17.15
N THR A 150 6.20 -20.53 -17.54
CA THR A 150 6.77 -19.23 -17.89
C THR A 150 6.36 -18.22 -16.83
N ALA A 151 7.33 -17.57 -16.20
CA ALA A 151 7.10 -16.73 -15.03
C ALA A 151 8.07 -15.56 -14.98
N SER A 152 7.72 -14.51 -14.23
CA SER A 152 8.65 -13.42 -13.98
C SER A 152 9.73 -13.81 -12.99
N GLY A 153 10.89 -13.13 -13.04
CA GLY A 153 12.03 -13.48 -12.20
C GLY A 153 11.77 -13.39 -10.69
N ASP A 154 10.85 -12.51 -10.29
CA ASP A 154 10.37 -12.30 -8.92
C ASP A 154 9.26 -13.28 -8.51
N HIS A 155 8.65 -14.03 -9.43
CA HIS A 155 7.58 -14.98 -9.13
C HIS A 155 8.06 -16.10 -8.21
N ARG A 156 7.19 -16.64 -7.34
CA ARG A 156 7.56 -17.67 -6.36
C ARG A 156 6.76 -18.94 -6.48
N PHE A 157 7.48 -20.06 -6.47
CA PHE A 157 6.91 -21.40 -6.40
C PHE A 157 7.21 -22.03 -5.05
N LEU A 158 6.29 -22.88 -4.59
CA LEU A 158 6.47 -23.64 -3.36
C LEU A 158 7.42 -24.82 -3.60
N THR A 159 8.45 -24.93 -2.77
CA THR A 159 9.34 -26.11 -2.69
C THR A 159 9.17 -26.81 -1.34
N PRO A 160 9.68 -28.05 -1.17
CA PRO A 160 9.70 -28.70 0.15
C PRO A 160 10.43 -27.88 1.23
N ARG A 161 11.31 -26.96 0.83
CA ARG A 161 12.08 -26.08 1.72
C ARG A 161 11.46 -24.68 1.86
N GLY A 162 10.26 -24.47 1.35
CA GLY A 162 9.54 -23.19 1.36
C GLY A 162 9.51 -22.50 0.01
N TRP A 163 9.06 -21.25 0.00
CA TRP A 163 8.89 -20.47 -1.22
C TRP A 163 10.23 -19.97 -1.77
N LYS A 164 10.44 -20.13 -3.08
CA LYS A 164 11.65 -19.68 -3.78
C LYS A 164 11.29 -18.89 -5.03
N HIS A 165 12.07 -17.86 -5.34
CA HIS A 165 11.91 -17.04 -6.55
C HIS A 165 12.42 -17.77 -7.77
N VAL A 166 11.91 -17.43 -8.95
CA VAL A 166 12.38 -18.03 -10.21
C VAL A 166 13.88 -17.78 -10.43
N VAL A 167 14.35 -16.55 -10.21
CA VAL A 167 15.78 -16.23 -10.26
C VAL A 167 16.26 -15.48 -9.03
N GLY A 168 17.58 -15.49 -8.85
CA GLY A 168 18.28 -14.73 -7.84
C GLY A 168 17.97 -13.23 -7.92
N ALA A 169 18.40 -12.51 -6.90
CA ALA A 169 18.26 -11.07 -6.92
C ALA A 169 19.15 -10.48 -8.03
N PRO A 170 18.72 -9.41 -8.72
CA PRO A 170 19.54 -8.68 -9.68
C PRO A 170 20.91 -8.28 -9.11
N PRO A 171 21.91 -8.00 -9.97
CA PRO A 171 23.19 -7.46 -9.53
C PRO A 171 22.99 -6.20 -8.67
N GLY A 172 23.58 -6.18 -7.47
CA GLY A 172 23.46 -5.07 -6.53
C GLY A 172 22.31 -5.19 -5.52
N GLU A 173 21.48 -6.24 -5.60
CA GLU A 173 20.45 -6.54 -4.61
C GLU A 173 20.86 -7.66 -3.65
N PRO A 174 20.32 -7.70 -2.42
CA PRO A 174 20.60 -8.76 -1.45
C PRO A 174 20.21 -10.14 -2.01
N PRO A 175 21.01 -11.19 -1.79
CA PRO A 175 20.70 -12.53 -2.26
C PRO A 175 19.38 -13.02 -1.63
N ARG A 176 18.43 -13.40 -2.47
CA ARG A 176 17.13 -13.98 -2.08
C ARG A 176 17.10 -15.47 -2.37
N PRO A 177 16.34 -16.31 -1.64
CA PRO A 177 16.16 -17.71 -2.02
C PRO A 177 15.54 -17.82 -3.41
N TYR A 178 16.25 -18.44 -4.33
CA TYR A 178 15.82 -18.67 -5.70
C TYR A 178 15.92 -20.15 -6.06
N LEU A 179 15.22 -20.52 -7.12
CA LEU A 179 15.21 -21.87 -7.64
C LEU A 179 16.58 -22.23 -8.21
N ALA A 180 17.10 -23.36 -7.76
CA ALA A 180 18.24 -24.03 -8.37
C ALA A 180 17.76 -25.31 -9.08
N ILE A 181 18.54 -25.82 -10.04
CA ILE A 181 18.26 -27.10 -10.71
C ILE A 181 18.26 -28.31 -9.74
N THR A 182 18.78 -28.14 -8.53
CA THR A 182 18.73 -29.15 -7.46
C THR A 182 17.40 -29.12 -6.69
N ASP A 183 16.61 -28.06 -6.85
CA ASP A 183 15.32 -27.92 -6.19
C ASP A 183 14.22 -28.70 -6.90
N SER A 184 13.12 -28.86 -6.17
CA SER A 184 11.90 -29.44 -6.68
C SER A 184 10.71 -28.58 -6.28
N LEU A 185 9.71 -28.52 -7.15
CA LEU A 185 8.45 -27.83 -6.87
C LEU A 185 7.43 -28.81 -6.28
N VAL A 186 6.51 -28.25 -5.49
CA VAL A 186 5.41 -29.00 -4.86
C VAL A 186 4.11 -28.71 -5.58
N GLY A 187 3.35 -29.76 -5.85
CA GLY A 187 2.00 -29.65 -6.41
C GLY A 187 1.47 -31.02 -6.85
N THR A 188 0.65 -31.05 -7.90
CA THR A 188 0.09 -32.26 -8.50
C THR A 188 0.97 -32.84 -9.61
N GLY A 189 1.84 -32.03 -10.25
CA GLY A 189 2.58 -32.43 -11.45
C GLY A 189 1.78 -32.36 -12.75
N ARG A 190 2.40 -32.80 -13.85
CA ARG A 190 1.81 -32.83 -15.20
C ARG A 190 0.50 -33.62 -15.30
N ALA A 191 0.26 -34.53 -14.37
CA ALA A 191 -1.06 -35.13 -14.20
C ALA A 191 -2.00 -34.07 -13.60
N THR A 192 -2.55 -33.21 -14.45
CA THR A 192 -3.82 -32.55 -14.14
C THR A 192 -4.82 -33.67 -13.92
N PRO A 193 -5.37 -33.86 -12.70
CA PRO A 193 -6.35 -34.90 -12.50
C PRO A 193 -7.55 -34.56 -13.39
N GLY A 194 -7.90 -35.41 -14.35
CA GLY A 194 -9.19 -35.28 -15.00
C GLY A 194 -10.30 -35.40 -13.95
N PRO A 195 -11.55 -35.01 -14.26
CA PRO A 195 -12.67 -35.24 -13.34
C PRO A 195 -12.76 -36.69 -12.84
N ALA A 196 -12.28 -37.65 -13.63
CA ALA A 196 -12.20 -39.08 -13.30
C ALA A 196 -11.03 -39.47 -12.37
N ASP A 197 -9.98 -38.64 -12.28
CA ASP A 197 -8.78 -38.91 -11.46
C ASP A 197 -8.84 -38.28 -10.07
N LEU A 198 -9.89 -37.49 -9.80
CA LEU A 198 -10.12 -36.87 -8.50
C LEU A 198 -10.79 -37.83 -7.52
N PRO A 199 -10.43 -37.79 -6.21
CA PRO A 199 -11.17 -38.49 -5.17
C PRO A 199 -12.65 -38.06 -5.16
N ALA A 200 -13.54 -38.92 -4.64
CA ALA A 200 -14.92 -38.53 -4.36
C ALA A 200 -14.93 -37.32 -3.40
N GLY A 201 -15.24 -36.12 -3.94
CA GLY A 201 -15.16 -34.84 -3.23
C GLY A 201 -14.11 -33.83 -3.75
N GLY A 202 -13.22 -34.25 -4.66
CA GLY A 202 -12.15 -33.42 -5.22
C GLY A 202 -10.86 -33.46 -4.40
N LEU A 203 -9.98 -32.46 -4.57
CA LEU A 203 -8.75 -32.34 -3.80
C LEU A 203 -8.95 -31.68 -2.42
N ASP A 204 -10.15 -31.21 -2.09
CA ASP A 204 -10.40 -30.47 -0.86
C ASP A 204 -10.00 -31.28 0.38
N GLY A 205 -9.15 -30.70 1.23
CA GLY A 205 -8.60 -31.37 2.41
C GLY A 205 -7.52 -32.42 2.12
N THR A 206 -7.19 -32.73 0.86
CA THR A 206 -6.11 -33.68 0.55
C THR A 206 -4.74 -33.07 0.86
N ILE A 207 -3.82 -33.87 1.41
CA ILE A 207 -2.48 -33.39 1.78
C ILE A 207 -1.67 -33.10 0.52
N LEU A 208 -0.98 -31.95 0.55
CA LEU A 208 -0.03 -31.51 -0.45
C LEU A 208 1.17 -32.45 -0.48
N GLY A 209 1.06 -33.48 -1.32
CA GLY A 209 2.15 -34.36 -1.72
C GLY A 209 2.67 -35.31 -0.64
N GLY A 210 2.31 -36.58 -0.77
CA GLY A 210 3.23 -37.69 -0.45
C GLY A 210 4.01 -38.21 -1.67
N ARG A 211 3.76 -37.71 -2.90
CA ARG A 211 4.25 -38.36 -4.15
C ARG A 211 4.68 -37.47 -5.35
N ALA A 212 4.51 -36.14 -5.38
CA ALA A 212 4.91 -35.33 -6.55
C ALA A 212 5.91 -34.21 -6.16
N VAL A 213 7.17 -34.60 -6.02
CA VAL A 213 8.32 -33.69 -5.88
C VAL A 213 8.90 -33.51 -7.29
N LEU A 214 8.56 -32.39 -7.94
CA LEU A 214 8.88 -32.17 -9.34
C LEU A 214 10.25 -31.50 -9.48
N ARG A 215 11.28 -32.29 -9.76
CA ARG A 215 12.66 -31.78 -9.90
C ARG A 215 12.77 -30.80 -11.06
N ILE A 216 13.43 -29.67 -10.83
CA ILE A 216 13.71 -28.68 -11.85
C ILE A 216 14.85 -29.18 -12.75
N ARG A 217 14.67 -29.10 -14.07
CA ARG A 217 15.69 -29.46 -15.06
C ARG A 217 16.43 -28.23 -15.57
N ARG A 218 15.70 -27.16 -15.84
CA ARG A 218 16.24 -25.95 -16.46
C ARG A 218 15.46 -24.73 -15.99
N ILE A 219 16.18 -23.61 -15.84
CA ILE A 219 15.64 -22.27 -15.67
C ILE A 219 16.39 -21.40 -16.66
N GLU A 220 15.70 -20.72 -17.56
CA GLU A 220 16.34 -19.90 -18.59
C GLU A 220 15.59 -18.58 -18.79
N PRO A 221 16.31 -17.45 -18.99
CA PRO A 221 15.67 -16.22 -19.44
C PRO A 221 15.16 -16.41 -20.86
N LEU A 222 13.96 -15.90 -21.14
CA LEU A 222 13.42 -15.88 -22.51
C LEU A 222 13.95 -14.69 -23.33
N ASN A 223 14.74 -13.80 -22.70
CA ASN A 223 15.34 -12.60 -23.31
C ASN A 223 14.33 -11.69 -24.03
N GLN A 224 13.09 -11.69 -23.55
CA GLN A 224 12.01 -10.84 -24.03
C GLN A 224 11.07 -10.52 -22.88
N ASP A 225 10.44 -9.35 -22.97
CA ASP A 225 9.35 -9.00 -22.08
C ASP A 225 8.07 -9.67 -22.57
N LEU A 226 7.41 -10.43 -21.69
CA LEU A 226 6.16 -11.09 -22.01
C LEU A 226 5.01 -10.47 -21.23
N GLN A 227 3.83 -10.49 -21.82
CA GLN A 227 2.60 -10.25 -21.09
C GLN A 227 2.33 -11.44 -20.16
N LEU A 228 2.62 -11.24 -18.89
CA LEU A 228 2.37 -12.16 -17.80
C LEU A 228 1.10 -11.76 -17.06
N TYR A 229 0.55 -12.64 -16.25
CA TYR A 229 -0.71 -12.57 -15.55
C TYR A 229 -0.54 -13.01 -14.10
N ASP A 230 -1.40 -12.54 -13.21
CA ASP A 230 -1.50 -13.04 -11.86
C ASP A 230 -2.95 -12.90 -11.37
N ILE A 231 -3.28 -13.67 -10.34
CA ILE A 231 -4.60 -13.72 -9.74
C ILE A 231 -4.53 -13.62 -8.23
N THR A 232 -5.50 -12.96 -7.60
CA THR A 232 -5.67 -12.99 -6.15
C THR A 232 -6.65 -14.11 -5.79
N THR A 233 -6.38 -14.84 -4.72
CA THR A 233 -7.22 -15.92 -4.20
C THR A 233 -7.45 -15.75 -2.71
N GLY A 234 -8.48 -16.37 -2.17
CA GLY A 234 -8.74 -16.35 -0.72
C GLY A 234 -7.67 -17.03 0.13
N THR A 235 -6.81 -17.88 -0.46
CA THR A 235 -5.77 -18.64 0.25
C THR A 235 -4.39 -18.01 0.19
N GLY A 236 -4.16 -17.03 -0.68
CA GLY A 236 -2.81 -16.46 -0.88
C GLY A 236 -1.95 -17.22 -1.90
N ASP A 237 -2.47 -18.29 -2.51
CA ASP A 237 -1.81 -19.14 -3.49
C ASP A 237 -2.82 -19.89 -4.37
N PHE A 238 -2.33 -20.53 -5.44
CA PHE A 238 -3.13 -21.31 -6.38
C PHE A 238 -2.28 -22.38 -7.09
N VAL A 239 -2.92 -23.37 -7.72
CA VAL A 239 -2.24 -24.41 -8.48
C VAL A 239 -2.14 -24.01 -9.96
N ALA A 240 -0.93 -23.79 -10.44
CA ALA A 240 -0.58 -23.35 -11.79
C ALA A 240 0.32 -24.39 -12.47
N ASN A 241 -0.12 -24.95 -13.61
CA ASN A 241 0.55 -26.06 -14.31
C ASN A 241 0.98 -27.17 -13.32
N GLY A 242 0.08 -27.51 -12.40
CA GLY A 242 0.31 -28.57 -11.42
C GLY A 242 1.33 -28.24 -10.32
N VAL A 243 1.75 -26.98 -10.15
CA VAL A 243 2.59 -26.54 -9.03
C VAL A 243 1.95 -25.40 -8.24
N VAL A 244 2.29 -25.28 -6.96
CA VAL A 244 1.73 -24.24 -6.09
C VAL A 244 2.47 -22.91 -6.29
N SER A 245 1.70 -21.87 -6.62
CA SER A 245 2.10 -20.51 -7.00
C SER A 245 1.51 -19.48 -6.03
N HIS A 246 2.19 -18.36 -5.75
CA HIS A 246 1.84 -17.36 -4.72
C HIS A 246 1.15 -16.08 -5.25
N ASN A 247 0.31 -15.37 -4.45
CA ASN A 247 -0.26 -14.01 -4.73
C ASN A 247 -0.31 -12.99 -3.52
N CYS A 248 -0.79 -11.74 -3.65
CA CYS A 248 -0.56 -10.58 -2.70
C CYS A 248 -1.85 -9.91 -2.11
N PHE A 249 -1.80 -9.22 -0.93
CA PHE A 249 -3.00 -8.78 -0.15
C PHE A 249 -3.15 -7.30 0.38
N ALA A 250 -2.22 -6.32 0.30
CA ALA A 250 -2.36 -4.88 0.76
C ALA A 250 -3.40 -3.99 0.02
N ARG A 251 -4.42 -4.63 -0.49
CA ARG A 251 -4.90 -4.45 -1.85
C ARG A 251 -6.42 -4.10 -1.79
N GLY A 252 -7.14 -4.54 -0.75
CA GLY A 252 -8.61 -4.48 -0.61
C GLY A 252 -9.33 -3.11 -0.50
N THR A 253 -8.69 -1.97 -0.78
CA THR A 253 -9.42 -0.69 -0.89
C THR A 253 -9.86 -0.37 -2.33
N HIS A 254 -9.26 -1.02 -3.31
CA HIS A 254 -9.64 -0.91 -4.73
C HIS A 254 -10.88 -1.75 -5.07
N THR A 255 -11.18 -2.78 -4.28
CA THR A 255 -12.38 -3.63 -4.46
C THR A 255 -13.70 -2.88 -4.30
N TYR A 256 -13.72 -1.73 -3.63
CA TYR A 256 -14.91 -0.86 -3.55
C TYR A 256 -15.17 -0.05 -4.83
N LEU A 257 -14.28 -0.13 -5.82
CA LEU A 257 -14.29 0.62 -7.07
C LEU A 257 -14.29 -0.29 -8.31
N ASP A 258 -14.61 -1.57 -8.15
CA ASP A 258 -14.45 -2.62 -9.17
C ASP A 258 -13.01 -2.69 -9.73
N LEU A 259 -12.02 -2.26 -8.94
CA LEU A 259 -10.61 -2.30 -9.28
C LEU A 259 -9.93 -3.44 -8.51
N ASP A 260 -8.99 -4.13 -9.16
CA ASP A 260 -8.27 -5.23 -8.53
C ASP A 260 -7.55 -4.69 -7.28
N PRO A 261 -7.64 -5.39 -6.14
CA PRO A 261 -6.87 -5.00 -4.98
C PRO A 261 -5.37 -4.91 -5.36
N GLY A 262 -4.93 -5.65 -6.38
CA GLY A 262 -3.57 -5.88 -6.79
C GLY A 262 -2.79 -4.89 -7.65
N ARG A 263 -2.57 -5.26 -8.93
CA ARG A 263 -1.84 -4.39 -9.87
C ARG A 263 -2.50 -3.02 -9.91
N ASP A 264 -3.81 -2.97 -9.78
CA ASP A 264 -4.54 -1.72 -9.84
C ASP A 264 -4.27 -0.82 -8.61
N PHE A 265 -3.99 -1.35 -7.42
CA PHE A 265 -3.58 -0.47 -6.32
C PHE A 265 -2.24 0.22 -6.60
N ASP A 266 -1.33 -0.51 -7.25
CA ASP A 266 0.04 -0.10 -7.54
C ASP A 266 0.15 0.74 -8.82
N SER A 267 -0.77 0.53 -9.76
CA SER A 267 -0.72 1.09 -11.11
C SER A 267 -2.00 1.80 -11.52
N LYS A 268 -3.10 1.78 -10.77
CA LYS A 268 -4.37 2.46 -11.07
C LYS A 268 -4.71 3.46 -9.97
N VAL A 269 -4.23 4.69 -10.12
CA VAL A 269 -4.48 5.76 -9.15
C VAL A 269 -5.75 6.50 -9.53
N VAL A 270 -6.74 6.52 -8.65
CA VAL A 270 -7.91 7.39 -8.81
C VAL A 270 -7.52 8.80 -8.37
N VAL A 271 -7.80 9.76 -9.23
CA VAL A 271 -7.43 11.16 -9.07
C VAL A 271 -8.69 12.01 -9.09
N LYS A 272 -8.97 12.70 -7.99
CA LYS A 272 -10.13 13.61 -7.91
C LYS A 272 -9.75 14.96 -8.50
N VAL A 273 -9.89 15.11 -9.82
CA VAL A 273 -9.34 16.27 -10.55
C VAL A 273 -9.97 17.60 -10.13
N ASN A 274 -11.22 17.58 -9.67
CA ASN A 274 -11.91 18.75 -9.16
C ASN A 274 -11.69 19.00 -7.66
N ALA A 275 -10.69 18.37 -7.02
CA ALA A 275 -10.50 18.46 -5.57
C ALA A 275 -10.37 19.90 -5.05
N GLY A 276 -9.59 20.76 -5.71
CA GLY A 276 -9.43 22.16 -5.30
C GLY A 276 -10.73 22.96 -5.32
N GLU A 277 -11.54 22.80 -6.38
CA GLU A 277 -12.86 23.43 -6.50
C GLU A 277 -13.82 22.96 -5.41
N LEU A 278 -13.81 21.64 -5.12
CA LEU A 278 -14.64 21.05 -4.08
C LEU A 278 -14.26 21.56 -2.70
N VAL A 279 -12.98 21.67 -2.38
CA VAL A 279 -12.53 22.21 -1.10
C VAL A 279 -13.06 23.63 -0.93
N ARG A 280 -12.84 24.50 -1.93
CA ARG A 280 -13.35 25.88 -1.88
C ARG A 280 -14.86 25.93 -1.67
N ARG A 281 -15.62 25.15 -2.45
CA ARG A 281 -17.09 25.13 -2.37
C ARG A 281 -17.58 24.62 -1.02
N GLU A 282 -16.94 23.59 -0.46
CA GLU A 282 -17.35 23.00 0.81
C GLU A 282 -16.97 23.87 2.01
N LEU A 283 -15.82 24.55 1.97
CA LEU A 283 -15.42 25.54 2.99
C LEU A 283 -16.32 26.78 2.96
N ALA A 284 -16.85 27.16 1.79
CA ALA A 284 -17.80 28.26 1.64
C ALA A 284 -19.23 27.93 2.14
N ALA A 285 -19.51 26.67 2.47
CA ALA A 285 -20.84 26.28 2.91
C ALA A 285 -21.16 26.91 4.29
N PRO A 286 -22.33 27.53 4.50
CA PRO A 286 -22.68 28.17 5.79
C PRO A 286 -22.63 27.23 7.00
N ARG A 287 -22.72 25.92 6.76
CA ARG A 287 -22.64 24.87 7.79
C ARG A 287 -21.22 24.52 8.23
N TRP A 288 -20.20 24.98 7.51
CA TRP A 288 -18.81 24.70 7.83
C TRP A 288 -18.33 25.64 8.93
N SER A 289 -17.76 25.09 10.00
CA SER A 289 -17.42 25.87 11.20
C SER A 289 -15.92 26.08 11.38
N GLY A 290 -15.13 25.86 10.33
CA GLY A 290 -13.68 26.07 10.38
C GLY A 290 -12.93 24.92 11.06
N GLU A 291 -13.48 23.71 11.07
CA GLU A 291 -12.82 22.58 11.73
C GLU A 291 -11.47 22.21 11.08
N HIS A 292 -10.58 21.65 11.90
CA HIS A 292 -9.28 21.17 11.44
C HIS A 292 -9.41 20.05 10.41
N VAL A 293 -8.75 20.20 9.27
CA VAL A 293 -8.73 19.21 8.19
C VAL A 293 -7.36 18.53 8.09
N ALA A 294 -7.33 17.20 8.18
CA ALA A 294 -6.10 16.42 8.03
C ALA A 294 -5.92 15.83 6.63
N MET A 295 -4.70 15.87 6.10
CA MET A 295 -4.32 15.30 4.81
C MET A 295 -3.22 14.25 4.99
N GLY A 296 -3.14 13.29 4.06
CA GLY A 296 -2.19 12.18 4.13
C GLY A 296 -2.59 11.08 5.13
N THR A 297 -3.88 10.98 5.43
CA THR A 297 -4.42 10.06 6.44
C THR A 297 -4.68 8.65 5.92
N ASN A 298 -5.04 8.53 4.64
CA ASN A 298 -5.34 7.26 3.98
C ASN A 298 -4.31 6.91 2.91
N VAL A 299 -3.96 7.88 2.05
CA VAL A 299 -2.92 7.79 1.03
C VAL A 299 -2.09 9.06 1.10
N ASP A 300 -0.80 8.94 0.81
CA ASP A 300 0.11 10.08 0.79
C ASP A 300 -0.32 11.11 -0.28
N CYS A 301 -0.59 12.34 0.15
CA CYS A 301 -1.03 13.42 -0.74
C CYS A 301 0.12 14.03 -1.56
N TYR A 302 1.38 13.72 -1.22
CA TYR A 302 2.59 14.10 -1.96
C TYR A 302 3.31 12.88 -2.55
N GLN A 303 2.56 11.81 -2.87
CA GLN A 303 3.07 10.70 -3.67
C GLN A 303 3.48 11.14 -5.08
N ARG A 304 4.17 10.29 -5.85
CA ARG A 304 4.67 10.61 -7.19
C ARG A 304 3.62 11.24 -8.13
N ALA A 305 2.38 10.76 -8.08
CA ALA A 305 1.26 11.31 -8.87
C ALA A 305 1.09 12.84 -8.71
N GLU A 306 1.37 13.38 -7.52
CA GLU A 306 1.26 14.81 -7.22
C GLU A 306 2.25 15.67 -8.03
N GLY A 307 3.36 15.11 -8.50
CA GLY A 307 4.30 15.81 -9.40
C GLY A 307 3.64 16.19 -10.74
N ARG A 308 2.72 15.35 -11.22
CA ARG A 308 2.00 15.53 -12.48
C ARG A 308 0.67 16.26 -12.33
N TYR A 309 -0.11 15.89 -11.31
CA TYR A 309 -1.48 16.36 -11.14
C TYR A 309 -1.61 17.67 -10.40
N ARG A 310 -0.67 17.98 -9.51
CA ARG A 310 -0.62 19.25 -8.78
C ARG A 310 -1.97 19.59 -8.11
N LEU A 311 -2.59 18.62 -7.43
CA LEU A 311 -3.87 18.85 -6.74
C LEU A 311 -3.67 19.57 -5.40
N MET A 312 -2.49 19.45 -4.79
CA MET A 312 -2.22 20.10 -3.51
C MET A 312 -2.22 21.64 -3.59
N PRO A 313 -1.57 22.32 -4.56
CA PRO A 313 -1.60 23.77 -4.66
C PRO A 313 -3.01 24.41 -4.64
N PRO A 314 -3.99 23.98 -5.45
CA PRO A 314 -5.34 24.56 -5.37
C PRO A 314 -6.07 24.20 -4.07
N ILE A 315 -5.82 23.02 -3.48
CA ILE A 315 -6.36 22.65 -2.16
C ILE A 315 -5.82 23.59 -1.07
N LEU A 316 -4.49 23.79 -1.03
CA LEU A 316 -3.83 24.65 -0.05
C LEU A 316 -4.23 26.12 -0.23
N THR A 317 -4.40 26.56 -1.47
CA THR A 317 -4.90 27.91 -1.80
C THR A 317 -6.30 28.10 -1.21
N ALA A 318 -7.21 27.13 -1.37
CA ALA A 318 -8.54 27.21 -0.78
C ALA A 318 -8.48 27.20 0.76
N LEU A 319 -7.67 26.35 1.38
CA LEU A 319 -7.52 26.33 2.83
C LEU A 319 -6.97 27.65 3.38
N ARG A 320 -5.98 28.25 2.72
CA ARG A 320 -5.45 29.59 3.05
C ARG A 320 -6.54 30.66 2.93
N ASP A 321 -7.24 30.73 1.79
CA ASP A 321 -8.19 31.81 1.51
C ASP A 321 -9.37 31.83 2.50
N PHE A 322 -9.75 30.66 3.02
CA PHE A 322 -10.79 30.52 4.04
C PHE A 322 -10.22 30.51 5.47
N ALA A 323 -8.91 30.75 5.64
CA ALA A 323 -8.20 30.67 6.91
C ALA A 323 -8.49 29.37 7.70
N ASN A 324 -8.71 28.26 6.98
CA ASN A 324 -9.13 27.00 7.61
C ASN A 324 -7.91 26.23 8.15
N PRO A 325 -7.88 25.83 9.43
CA PRO A 325 -6.75 25.11 9.99
C PRO A 325 -6.60 23.71 9.37
N PHE A 326 -5.36 23.30 9.12
CA PHE A 326 -5.09 21.99 8.53
C PHE A 326 -3.77 21.37 8.96
N SER A 327 -3.64 20.06 8.73
CA SER A 327 -2.37 19.34 8.91
C SER A 327 -2.07 18.40 7.76
N ILE A 328 -0.78 18.21 7.48
CA ILE A 328 -0.28 17.30 6.45
C ILE A 328 0.62 16.26 7.10
N LEU A 329 0.34 14.98 6.83
CA LEU A 329 1.25 13.86 7.11
C LEU A 329 1.76 13.29 5.78
N THR A 330 3.08 13.18 5.59
CA THR A 330 3.62 12.64 4.32
C THR A 330 4.98 11.94 4.49
N LYS A 331 5.31 11.04 3.55
CA LYS A 331 6.66 10.53 3.27
C LYS A 331 7.29 11.23 2.06
N GLY A 332 6.49 11.95 1.26
CA GLY A 332 6.89 12.59 0.01
C GLY A 332 7.66 13.90 0.23
N THR A 333 8.73 14.10 -0.53
CA THR A 333 9.52 15.34 -0.52
C THR A 333 8.92 16.43 -1.42
N LEU A 334 7.87 16.12 -2.19
CA LEU A 334 7.18 17.08 -3.07
C LEU A 334 6.51 18.21 -2.28
N ILE A 335 6.26 18.03 -0.97
CA ILE A 335 5.77 19.09 -0.09
C ILE A 335 6.63 20.36 -0.15
N LEU A 336 7.93 20.23 -0.39
CA LEU A 336 8.86 21.37 -0.48
C LEU A 336 8.58 22.29 -1.68
N ARG A 337 7.95 21.76 -2.74
CA ARG A 337 7.49 22.58 -3.89
C ARG A 337 6.48 23.63 -3.44
N ASP A 338 5.61 23.25 -2.51
CA ASP A 338 4.48 24.07 -2.07
C ASP A 338 4.83 24.88 -0.81
N LEU A 339 6.11 24.91 -0.41
CA LEU A 339 6.60 25.63 0.75
C LEU A 339 6.20 27.12 0.78
N PRO A 340 6.33 27.90 -0.32
CA PRO A 340 5.90 29.30 -0.31
C PRO A 340 4.40 29.45 -0.02
N LEU A 341 3.57 28.53 -0.53
CA LEU A 341 2.13 28.54 -0.30
C LEU A 341 1.79 28.13 1.13
N LEU A 342 2.52 27.16 1.69
CA LEU A 342 2.39 26.79 3.10
C LEU A 342 2.75 27.96 4.02
N GLN A 343 3.81 28.73 3.70
CA GLN A 343 4.19 29.92 4.47
C GLN A 343 3.09 30.98 4.43
N GLN A 344 2.48 31.21 3.26
CA GLN A 344 1.32 32.10 3.14
C GLN A 344 0.11 31.58 3.93
N ALA A 345 -0.15 30.27 3.93
CA ALA A 345 -1.22 29.69 4.74
C ALA A 345 -0.96 29.89 6.25
N ALA A 346 0.29 29.75 6.67
CA ALA A 346 0.68 29.92 8.07
C ALA A 346 0.50 31.35 8.60
N THR A 347 0.38 32.37 7.74
CA THR A 347 0.11 33.75 8.19
C THR A 347 -1.35 33.98 8.58
N VAL A 348 -2.27 33.14 8.10
CA VAL A 348 -3.72 33.32 8.29
C VAL A 348 -4.38 32.20 9.08
N THR A 349 -3.74 31.03 9.16
CA THR A 349 -4.29 29.89 9.89
C THR A 349 -3.21 28.95 10.40
N ARG A 350 -3.64 27.99 11.21
CA ARG A 350 -2.74 26.97 11.73
C ARG A 350 -2.41 25.92 10.68
N VAL A 351 -1.11 25.72 10.45
CA VAL A 351 -0.58 24.67 9.57
C VAL A 351 0.25 23.68 10.38
N GLY A 352 -0.23 22.45 10.51
CA GLY A 352 0.53 21.34 11.10
C GLY A 352 1.27 20.55 10.04
N ILE A 353 2.56 20.29 10.22
CA ILE A 353 3.33 19.46 9.29
C ILE A 353 3.94 18.29 10.04
N SER A 354 3.77 17.09 9.48
CA SER A 354 4.39 15.89 10.00
C SER A 354 4.99 15.04 8.89
N MET A 355 6.21 14.56 9.12
CA MET A 355 6.92 13.66 8.22
C MET A 355 6.98 12.25 8.81
N SER A 356 6.81 11.22 7.98
CA SER A 356 6.99 9.83 8.41
C SER A 356 8.43 9.36 8.15
N VAL A 357 9.20 9.13 9.22
CA VAL A 357 10.58 8.59 9.16
C VAL A 357 10.66 7.42 10.13
N GLY A 358 10.45 6.19 9.64
CA GLY A 358 10.39 5.00 10.50
C GLY A 358 11.74 4.62 11.11
N PHE A 359 12.81 4.74 10.32
CA PHE A 359 14.18 4.36 10.67
C PHE A 359 15.15 4.97 9.65
N VAL A 360 16.44 5.07 10.00
CA VAL A 360 17.47 5.68 9.13
C VAL A 360 18.28 4.69 8.31
N ASP A 361 18.20 3.40 8.61
CA ASP A 361 18.89 2.36 7.85
C ASP A 361 18.39 2.31 6.39
N GLU A 362 19.25 2.72 5.46
CA GLU A 362 18.95 2.72 4.03
C GLU A 362 18.83 1.31 3.42
N ARG A 363 19.50 0.31 3.98
CA ARG A 363 19.37 -1.09 3.51
C ARG A 363 18.00 -1.62 3.87
N MET A 364 17.59 -1.42 5.13
CA MET A 364 16.24 -1.74 5.59
C MET A 364 15.19 -0.96 4.78
N TRP A 365 15.45 0.31 4.48
CA TRP A 365 14.50 1.14 3.73
C TRP A 365 14.29 0.62 2.31
N ARG A 366 15.38 0.27 1.60
CA ARG A 366 15.30 -0.36 0.27
C ARG A 366 14.48 -1.66 0.30
N ALA A 367 14.62 -2.44 1.37
CA ALA A 367 13.88 -3.69 1.53
C ALA A 367 12.39 -3.47 1.82
N VAL A 368 12.04 -2.47 2.64
CA VAL A 368 10.68 -2.27 3.17
C VAL A 368 9.82 -1.34 2.32
N GLU A 369 10.36 -0.22 1.85
CA GLU A 369 9.57 0.88 1.27
C GLU A 369 10.34 1.67 0.18
N SER A 370 11.07 0.99 -0.70
CA SER A 370 11.89 1.60 -1.78
C SER A 370 11.15 2.54 -2.73
N GLY A 371 9.82 2.42 -2.84
CA GLY A 371 9.00 3.34 -3.62
C GLY A 371 8.95 4.77 -3.05
N THR A 372 9.27 4.95 -1.77
CA THR A 372 9.23 6.25 -1.07
C THR A 372 10.57 6.99 -1.14
N PRO A 373 10.67 8.30 -0.84
CA PRO A 373 11.97 8.95 -0.68
C PRO A 373 12.81 8.31 0.45
N SER A 374 14.14 8.26 0.27
CA SER A 374 15.04 7.69 1.28
C SER A 374 14.93 8.42 2.62
N PRO A 375 15.24 7.77 3.76
CA PRO A 375 15.18 8.42 5.08
C PRO A 375 15.98 9.72 5.12
N ARG A 376 17.16 9.75 4.50
CA ARG A 376 17.98 10.97 4.35
C ARG A 376 17.24 12.09 3.62
N ARG A 377 16.57 11.79 2.50
CA ARG A 377 15.78 12.80 1.76
C ARG A 377 14.55 13.28 2.54
N ARG A 378 13.95 12.40 3.35
CA ARG A 378 12.86 12.78 4.25
C ARG A 378 13.35 13.69 5.38
N LEU A 379 14.49 13.40 5.98
CA LEU A 379 15.14 14.23 6.99
C LEU A 379 15.60 15.58 6.40
N ASP A 380 16.08 15.60 5.16
CA ASP A 380 16.36 16.86 4.44
C ASP A 380 15.10 17.72 4.29
N ALA A 381 13.96 17.10 3.97
CA ALA A 381 12.69 17.80 3.92
C ALA A 381 12.27 18.34 5.29
N VAL A 382 12.43 17.57 6.37
CA VAL A 382 12.20 18.04 7.75
C VAL A 382 13.04 19.29 8.01
N ARG A 383 14.35 19.23 7.76
CA ARG A 383 15.27 20.36 7.95
C ARG A 383 14.82 21.61 7.19
N ARG A 384 14.54 21.47 5.90
CA ARG A 384 14.11 22.61 5.07
C ARG A 384 12.76 23.20 5.48
N LEU A 385 11.85 22.37 5.99
CA LEU A 385 10.58 22.84 6.54
C LEU A 385 10.78 23.57 7.87
N THR A 386 11.64 23.05 8.74
CA THR A 386 12.03 23.71 9.99
C THR A 386 12.75 25.04 9.74
N ASP A 387 13.72 25.08 8.81
CA ASP A 387 14.44 26.29 8.41
C ASP A 387 13.50 27.37 7.88
N ALA A 388 12.35 26.97 7.32
CA ALA A 388 11.31 27.86 6.84
C ALA A 388 10.31 28.32 7.92
N GLY A 389 10.54 27.92 9.18
CA GLY A 389 9.77 28.35 10.36
C GLY A 389 8.67 27.39 10.81
N PHE A 390 8.54 26.20 10.23
CA PHE A 390 7.50 25.24 10.63
C PHE A 390 7.93 24.39 11.84
N PRO A 391 7.06 24.22 12.85
CA PRO A 391 7.28 23.23 13.90
C PRO A 391 6.96 21.82 13.36
N VAL A 392 7.95 21.15 12.77
CA VAL A 392 7.75 19.85 12.10
C VAL A 392 7.78 18.70 13.11
N GLY A 393 6.67 17.96 13.22
CA GLY A 393 6.62 16.69 13.94
C GLY A 393 7.12 15.53 13.07
N VAL A 394 7.70 14.51 13.68
CA VAL A 394 8.04 13.27 12.96
C VAL A 394 7.26 12.09 13.55
N LEU A 395 6.61 11.33 12.68
CA LEU A 395 6.08 10.03 13.04
C LEU A 395 7.17 8.99 12.75
N MET A 396 7.71 8.39 13.80
CA MET A 396 8.58 7.23 13.67
C MET A 396 7.71 6.01 13.36
N ALA A 397 7.39 5.85 12.08
CA ALA A 397 6.35 4.95 11.60
C ALA A 397 6.66 4.33 10.22
N PRO A 398 6.55 2.99 10.06
CA PRO A 398 6.34 2.02 11.13
C PRO A 398 7.65 1.66 11.85
N ILE A 399 7.58 1.43 13.16
CA ILE A 399 8.67 0.74 13.89
C ILE A 399 8.45 -0.76 13.76
N LEU A 400 9.45 -1.49 13.25
CA LEU A 400 9.37 -2.89 12.86
C LEU A 400 9.95 -3.81 13.97
N PRO A 401 9.12 -4.68 14.59
CA PRO A 401 9.57 -5.57 15.67
C PRO A 401 10.75 -6.48 15.31
N GLY A 402 11.83 -6.44 16.07
CA GLY A 402 13.04 -7.23 15.82
C GLY A 402 13.87 -6.78 14.62
N LEU A 403 13.54 -5.66 13.99
CA LEU A 403 14.24 -5.13 12.80
C LEU A 403 14.73 -3.70 12.99
N THR A 404 13.88 -2.83 13.53
CA THR A 404 14.18 -1.39 13.66
C THR A 404 13.81 -0.88 15.05
N ASP A 405 13.79 -1.79 16.02
CA ASP A 405 13.32 -1.54 17.39
C ASP A 405 14.33 -1.98 18.45
N SER A 406 15.60 -2.18 18.07
CA SER A 406 16.72 -2.23 19.00
C SER A 406 16.98 -0.84 19.58
N ASP A 407 17.62 -0.77 20.75
CA ASP A 407 17.94 0.51 21.39
C ASP A 407 18.86 1.38 20.54
N GLU A 408 19.83 0.75 19.86
CA GLU A 408 20.73 1.41 18.91
C GLU A 408 19.96 1.98 17.71
N SER A 409 19.11 1.18 17.06
CA SER A 409 18.34 1.64 15.90
C SER A 409 17.37 2.76 16.26
N ILE A 410 16.77 2.69 17.46
CA ILE A 410 15.93 3.75 18.00
C ILE A 410 16.76 5.01 18.25
N GLU A 411 17.91 4.89 18.92
CA GLU A 411 18.76 6.02 19.25
C GLU A 411 19.28 6.73 17.99
N GLU A 412 19.80 5.97 17.02
CA GLU A 412 20.28 6.52 15.74
C GLU A 412 19.17 7.24 14.98
N THR A 413 17.98 6.64 14.91
CA THR A 413 16.85 7.24 14.20
C THR A 413 16.40 8.52 14.90
N VAL A 414 16.27 8.51 16.23
CA VAL A 414 15.85 9.67 17.00
C VAL A 414 16.88 10.79 16.95
N ALA A 415 18.17 10.47 17.05
CA ALA A 415 19.26 11.44 16.92
C ALA A 415 19.22 12.12 15.56
N ALA A 416 19.03 11.36 14.48
CA ALA A 416 18.93 11.91 13.14
C ALA A 416 17.68 12.79 12.93
N ILE A 417 16.55 12.42 13.55
CA ILE A 417 15.33 13.23 13.57
C ILE A 417 15.55 14.56 14.28
N ALA A 418 16.21 14.54 15.45
CA ALA A 418 16.55 15.74 16.20
C ALA A 418 17.53 16.64 15.45
N ALA A 419 18.57 16.05 14.85
CA ALA A 419 19.56 16.77 14.04
C ALA A 419 18.94 17.43 12.80
N ALA A 420 17.85 16.88 12.28
CA ALA A 420 17.08 17.50 11.20
C ALA A 420 16.20 18.68 11.66
N GLY A 421 16.15 18.99 12.97
CA GLY A 421 15.37 20.11 13.51
C GLY A 421 13.88 19.79 13.71
N ALA A 422 13.50 18.52 13.82
CA ALA A 422 12.14 18.19 14.23
C ALA A 422 11.84 18.70 15.66
N VAL A 423 10.59 19.09 15.92
CA VAL A 423 10.18 19.55 17.27
C VAL A 423 9.67 18.40 18.16
N SER A 424 9.20 17.31 17.55
CA SER A 424 8.67 16.15 18.26
C SER A 424 8.81 14.87 17.45
N VAL A 425 8.85 13.74 18.16
CA VAL A 425 8.80 12.39 17.57
C VAL A 425 7.70 11.57 18.21
N THR A 426 6.83 11.00 17.38
CA THR A 426 5.74 10.11 17.81
C THR A 426 6.01 8.68 17.35
N PRO A 427 6.25 7.72 18.27
CA PRO A 427 6.47 6.33 17.91
C PRO A 427 5.17 5.67 17.48
N LEU A 428 5.16 5.03 16.31
CA LEU A 428 4.06 4.20 15.85
C LEU A 428 4.58 2.81 15.47
N PRO A 429 4.34 1.80 16.31
CA PRO A 429 4.67 0.42 15.98
C PRO A 429 3.91 -0.07 14.76
N LEU A 430 4.50 -1.02 14.03
CA LEU A 430 3.88 -1.65 12.88
C LEU A 430 2.49 -2.21 13.21
N HIS A 431 1.52 -1.81 12.40
CA HIS A 431 0.14 -2.26 12.46
C HIS A 431 -0.19 -3.09 11.22
N LEU A 432 -0.59 -4.35 11.41
CA LEU A 432 -0.77 -5.32 10.34
C LEU A 432 -2.25 -5.74 10.22
N ARG A 433 -3.04 -4.95 9.49
CA ARG A 433 -4.42 -5.33 9.16
C ARG A 433 -4.46 -6.54 8.23
N PRO A 434 -5.59 -7.29 8.21
CA PRO A 434 -5.90 -8.16 7.07
C PRO A 434 -5.73 -7.33 5.80
N GLY A 435 -4.76 -7.69 5.01
CA GLY A 435 -4.42 -7.08 3.74
C GLY A 435 -2.91 -7.01 3.67
N ALA A 436 -2.42 -6.06 4.47
CA ALA A 436 -1.01 -5.79 4.62
C ALA A 436 -0.26 -6.90 5.36
N ARG A 437 -0.91 -7.62 6.29
CA ARG A 437 -0.23 -8.61 7.15
C ARG A 437 0.36 -9.77 6.36
N GLU A 438 -0.36 -10.28 5.37
CA GLU A 438 0.02 -11.45 4.60
C GLU A 438 1.12 -11.05 3.59
N TRP A 439 1.04 -9.85 3.03
CA TRP A 439 2.10 -9.27 2.23
C TRP A 439 3.38 -9.04 3.04
N TYR A 440 3.24 -8.43 4.22
CA TYR A 440 4.35 -8.18 5.13
C TYR A 440 4.95 -9.49 5.67
N ALA A 441 4.13 -10.49 6.01
CA ALA A 441 4.62 -11.80 6.45
C ALA A 441 5.38 -12.53 5.33
N SER A 442 4.94 -12.34 4.09
CA SER A 442 5.62 -12.87 2.91
C SER A 442 6.98 -12.21 2.70
N TRP A 443 7.06 -10.89 2.87
CA TRP A 443 8.31 -10.13 2.87
C TRP A 443 9.22 -10.54 4.04
N LEU A 444 8.68 -10.58 5.25
CA LEU A 444 9.40 -10.98 6.45
C LEU A 444 9.94 -12.41 6.32
N GLY A 445 9.18 -13.32 5.73
CA GLY A 445 9.65 -14.69 5.47
C GLY A 445 10.77 -14.80 4.44
N ARG A 446 10.92 -13.82 3.54
CA ARG A 446 12.03 -13.76 2.58
C ARG A 446 13.27 -13.12 3.19
N GLU A 447 13.09 -11.92 3.74
CA GLU A 447 14.20 -11.07 4.17
C GLU A 447 14.68 -11.43 5.59
N PHE A 448 13.76 -11.88 6.45
CA PHE A 448 14.00 -12.12 7.88
C PHE A 448 13.28 -13.38 8.40
N PRO A 449 13.53 -14.57 7.80
CA PRO A 449 12.80 -15.81 8.13
C PRO A 449 12.88 -16.18 9.62
N GLN A 450 13.99 -15.86 10.28
CA GLN A 450 14.19 -16.05 11.72
C GLN A 450 13.20 -15.28 12.60
N LEU A 451 12.60 -14.20 12.09
CA LEU A 451 11.60 -13.40 12.81
C LEU A 451 10.16 -13.87 12.57
N VAL A 452 9.92 -14.78 11.61
CA VAL A 452 8.56 -15.27 11.32
C VAL A 452 7.87 -15.87 12.55
N PRO A 453 8.50 -16.74 13.36
CA PRO A 453 7.87 -17.26 14.57
C PRO A 453 7.49 -16.15 15.56
N ARG A 454 8.36 -15.15 15.73
CA ARG A 454 8.12 -13.98 16.59
C ARG A 454 6.93 -13.17 16.09
N TYR A 455 6.85 -12.86 14.81
CA TYR A 455 5.72 -12.11 14.25
C TYR A 455 4.40 -12.88 14.30
N ARG A 456 4.42 -14.21 14.10
CA ARG A 456 3.22 -15.04 14.31
C ARG A 456 2.72 -14.96 15.75
N SER A 457 3.63 -14.96 16.73
CA SER A 457 3.26 -14.77 18.13
C SER A 457 2.69 -13.37 18.38
N LEU A 458 3.35 -12.33 17.87
CA LEU A 458 2.95 -10.93 18.09
C LEU A 458 1.62 -10.54 17.42
N TYR A 459 1.32 -11.07 16.23
CA TYR A 459 0.15 -10.69 15.43
C TYR A 459 -0.88 -11.82 15.24
N GLY A 460 -0.69 -12.97 15.91
CA GLY A 460 -1.56 -14.14 15.76
C GLY A 460 -3.00 -13.92 16.24
N ARG A 461 -3.23 -12.94 17.14
CA ARG A 461 -4.54 -12.64 17.73
C ARG A 461 -5.18 -11.35 17.20
N GLY A 462 -4.54 -10.65 16.26
CA GLY A 462 -5.09 -9.41 15.71
C GLY A 462 -4.05 -8.52 15.02
N SER A 463 -4.51 -7.35 14.59
CA SER A 463 -3.70 -6.42 13.78
C SER A 463 -2.74 -5.54 14.58
N TYR A 464 -2.89 -5.49 15.90
CA TYR A 464 -2.09 -4.68 16.81
C TYR A 464 -1.10 -5.55 17.58
N LEU A 465 0.08 -4.99 17.86
CA LEU A 465 1.02 -5.59 18.81
C LEU A 465 0.40 -5.69 20.21
N PRO A 466 0.87 -6.62 21.07
CA PRO A 466 0.47 -6.66 22.47
C PRO A 466 0.70 -5.30 23.15
N GLN A 467 -0.22 -4.87 24.03
CA GLN A 467 -0.11 -3.56 24.70
C GLN A 467 1.19 -3.40 25.50
N ALA A 468 1.68 -4.46 26.12
CA ALA A 468 2.96 -4.44 26.83
C ALA A 468 4.11 -4.05 25.90
N TYR A 469 4.18 -4.66 24.71
CA TYR A 469 5.18 -4.35 23.68
C TYR A 469 5.10 -2.89 23.23
N GLN A 470 3.88 -2.40 22.98
CA GLN A 470 3.67 -1.01 22.56
C GLN A 470 4.13 -0.02 23.65
N ARG A 471 3.84 -0.30 24.93
CA ARG A 471 4.25 0.55 26.06
C ARG A 471 5.76 0.60 26.21
N GLU A 472 6.42 -0.56 26.15
CA GLU A 472 7.87 -0.66 26.24
C GLU A 472 8.55 0.07 25.08
N LEU A 473 8.13 -0.20 23.85
CA LEU A 473 8.68 0.45 22.67
C LEU A 473 8.52 1.98 22.74
N THR A 474 7.33 2.43 23.13
CA THR A 474 7.03 3.85 23.29
C THR A 474 7.91 4.49 24.37
N ALA A 475 8.16 3.80 25.48
CA ALA A 475 9.02 4.30 26.54
C ALA A 475 10.47 4.46 26.06
N ARG A 476 11.00 3.48 25.33
CA ARG A 476 12.36 3.51 24.77
C ARG A 476 12.56 4.67 23.80
N VAL A 477 11.63 4.86 22.86
CA VAL A 477 11.68 6.03 21.95
C VAL A 477 11.56 7.35 22.70
N ARG A 478 10.72 7.44 23.74
CA ARG A 478 10.60 8.66 24.57
C ARG A 478 11.87 8.96 25.35
N MET A 479 12.56 7.95 25.86
CA MET A 479 13.82 8.14 26.55
C MET A 479 14.91 8.65 25.61
N ALA A 480 15.02 8.05 24.41
CA ALA A 480 15.90 8.55 23.35
C ALA A 480 15.54 10.01 22.97
N ALA A 481 14.26 10.31 22.76
CA ALA A 481 13.79 11.64 22.38
C ALA A 481 14.19 12.70 23.41
N ARG A 482 14.05 12.39 24.71
CA ARG A 482 14.48 13.28 25.81
C ARG A 482 15.98 13.55 25.79
N ARG A 483 16.82 12.56 25.49
CA ARG A 483 18.28 12.73 25.38
C ARG A 483 18.66 13.71 24.27
N HIS A 484 17.90 13.73 23.18
CA HIS A 484 18.14 14.60 22.02
C HIS A 484 17.31 15.89 22.03
N GLY A 485 16.71 16.27 23.16
CA GLY A 485 15.96 17.52 23.29
C GLY A 485 14.64 17.58 22.51
N LEU A 486 14.13 16.44 22.04
CA LEU A 486 12.81 16.37 21.41
C LEU A 486 11.74 16.34 22.50
N HIS A 487 10.88 17.35 22.49
CA HIS A 487 9.79 17.48 23.45
C HIS A 487 8.52 16.79 22.97
N ARG A 488 7.67 16.44 23.94
CA ARG A 488 6.35 15.85 23.67
C ARG A 488 5.52 16.91 22.97
N SER A 489 4.97 16.60 21.80
CA SER A 489 3.72 17.23 21.40
C SER A 489 2.60 16.65 22.25
N GLU A 490 1.96 17.48 23.07
CA GLU A 490 0.77 17.08 23.82
C GLU A 490 -0.31 16.52 22.85
N PRO A 491 -1.12 15.52 23.23
CA PRO A 491 -2.26 15.11 22.42
C PRO A 491 -3.18 16.31 22.20
N GLY A 492 -3.25 16.79 20.97
CA GLY A 492 -3.96 18.04 20.67
C GLY A 492 -3.06 19.26 20.57
N GLU A 493 -1.74 19.12 20.43
CA GLU A 493 -0.90 20.30 20.18
C GLU A 493 -1.18 20.92 18.82
N ALA A 494 -1.84 20.24 17.87
CA ALA A 494 -2.47 20.85 16.68
C ALA A 494 -3.74 21.67 17.01
N ARG A 495 -4.15 21.74 18.28
CA ARG A 495 -5.34 22.42 18.80
C ARG A 495 -4.94 23.41 19.90
N GLN A 496 -4.60 24.63 19.51
CA GLN A 496 -4.90 25.81 20.32
C GLN A 496 -6.14 26.41 19.69
N VAL A 497 -7.30 25.93 20.14
CA VAL A 497 -8.54 26.69 19.99
C VAL A 497 -8.48 27.66 21.16
N PRO A 498 -8.36 28.99 20.95
CA PRO A 498 -8.69 29.93 22.01
C PRO A 498 -10.09 29.55 22.46
N ALA A 499 -10.30 29.32 23.76
CA ALA A 499 -11.65 29.22 24.28
C ALA A 499 -12.42 30.44 23.74
N PRO A 500 -13.66 30.27 23.23
CA PRO A 500 -14.46 31.43 22.86
C PRO A 500 -14.43 32.36 24.05
N ALA A 501 -14.09 33.64 23.81
CA ALA A 501 -14.12 34.65 24.85
C ALA A 501 -15.46 34.50 25.59
N PRO A 502 -15.46 34.47 26.94
CA PRO A 502 -16.71 34.33 27.67
C PRO A 502 -17.66 35.40 27.13
N THR A 503 -18.81 34.96 26.63
CA THR A 503 -19.87 35.88 26.20
C THR A 503 -20.10 36.80 27.38
N PRO A 504 -19.99 38.14 27.23
CA PRO A 504 -20.32 39.04 28.32
C PRO A 504 -21.69 38.63 28.84
N ALA A 505 -21.79 38.43 30.15
CA ALA A 505 -23.02 38.02 30.79
C ALA A 505 -24.14 38.93 30.28
N VAL A 506 -25.15 38.34 29.66
CA VAL A 506 -26.38 39.07 29.36
C VAL A 506 -26.92 39.45 30.73
N GLU A 507 -26.78 40.73 31.09
CA GLU A 507 -27.51 41.32 32.20
C GLU A 507 -28.99 41.12 31.89
N GLN A 508 -29.56 40.10 32.51
CA GLN A 508 -30.98 39.88 32.51
C GLN A 508 -31.56 40.99 33.38
N LEU A 509 -32.04 42.06 32.72
CA LEU A 509 -32.86 43.07 33.36
C LEU A 509 -34.06 42.36 33.99
N THR A 510 -34.03 42.19 35.31
CA THR A 510 -35.19 41.79 36.09
C THR A 510 -36.15 42.97 36.12
N LEU A 511 -37.32 42.77 35.51
CA LEU A 511 -38.48 43.64 35.73
C LEU A 511 -38.86 43.55 37.21
N LEU A 512 -38.58 44.62 37.95
CA LEU A 512 -39.42 45.18 39.01
C LEU A 512 -39.17 46.68 39.10
#